data_AF-A0A2G6YD30-F1
#
_entry.id   AF-A0A2G6YD30-F1
#
_cell.length_a   1.000
_cell.length_b   1.000
_cell.length_c   1.000
_cell.angle_alpha   90.00
_cell.angle_beta   90.00
_cell.angle_gamma   90.00
#
_symmetry.space_group_name_H-M   'P 1'
#
loop_
_entity.id
_entity.type
_entity.pdbx_description
1 polymer ?
#
loop_
_entity_poly.entity_id
_entity_poly.type
_entity_poly.pdbx_seq_one_letter_code
_entity_poly.pdbx_strand_id
1 'polypeptide(L)'
;MSANTFTLTCIGADAGALSNLNAHLQAAIGVASGAWAEPLNGMFADWDQPSVLSASLLGTTLRCSIDTSAHDALEKAQITALHAAGAEYLRVQVFNSQVGESQTLHYHGGKRITAKAFPKPTLSEADRLYELVLESKDGALAKEIKAGASPDAVVNGVPLFMHALRGGMEKSLRAMFDARVDLAPCLPWAAEAAQQIGQLGGSRSEAMLAALLALPGADLVALSRSVLVMRAVCAHPRLLQWLLVQEGVDVNARLYEEDSAQEIGSLLFHSVELFEDQPKVLAVLQAQGARSVPPVQMSDVVRLDRMRYRYRDAETPAQLVAAGVGLDTSVWREDYPAVRMLLRNYQGALQDLRLVEDLLDAGASIAGWLTPEVAQEEVLAALLEWYWYEHIAAQEGRPATLDGQRADAIIGIFRRLLELGLNADAPVVFSARNLAAKDEAYATPRVRYEGNLLGAVAGLLCARGSELRGLCLPLLELLLAHGADPRAPCRRVADHLDLGGTSIWVRGAWPEINLPWPEGASALDYLVLRQAQGPDAVDAVVIMALQARG
;
A
#
# COMPACT_ATOMS: atom_id res chain seq x y z
N MET A 1 -14.76 24.75 2.99
CA MET A 1 -14.76 26.16 3.42
C MET A 1 -15.01 27.02 2.20
N SER A 2 -15.88 28.01 2.28
CA SER A 2 -16.07 28.98 1.20
C SER A 2 -14.92 29.99 1.25
N ALA A 3 -14.26 30.19 0.12
CA ALA A 3 -13.11 31.08 0.01
C ALA A 3 -13.33 32.13 -1.08
N ASN A 4 -12.83 33.34 -0.82
CA ASN A 4 -12.58 34.35 -1.84
C ASN A 4 -11.15 34.20 -2.33
N THR A 5 -10.96 34.08 -3.64
CA THR A 5 -9.64 34.15 -4.28
C THR A 5 -9.45 35.55 -4.86
N PHE A 6 -8.54 36.32 -4.29
CA PHE A 6 -8.14 37.63 -4.79
C PHE A 6 -6.93 37.48 -5.72
N THR A 7 -7.09 37.83 -6.99
CA THR A 7 -5.97 38.00 -7.92
C THR A 7 -5.69 39.49 -8.12
N LEU A 8 -4.56 39.94 -7.60
CA LEU A 8 -4.08 41.31 -7.69
C LEU A 8 -3.12 41.44 -8.87
N THR A 9 -3.25 42.51 -9.65
CA THR A 9 -2.28 42.91 -10.68
C THR A 9 -1.90 44.37 -10.43
N CYS A 10 -0.67 44.59 -9.99
CA CYS A 10 -0.10 45.91 -9.72
C CYS A 10 0.85 46.29 -10.85
N ILE A 11 0.67 47.48 -11.43
CA ILE A 11 1.61 48.07 -12.39
C ILE A 11 2.16 49.34 -11.77
N GLY A 12 3.47 49.51 -11.73
CA GLY A 12 4.10 50.68 -11.10
C GLY A 12 5.40 51.10 -11.76
N ALA A 13 5.69 52.40 -11.74
CA ALA A 13 6.94 52.96 -12.24
C ALA A 13 8.14 52.70 -11.31
N ASP A 14 7.91 52.41 -10.03
CA ASP A 14 8.95 52.06 -9.05
C ASP A 14 9.19 50.54 -9.02
N ALA A 15 10.09 50.08 -9.88
CA ALA A 15 10.47 48.67 -9.97
C ALA A 15 11.11 48.13 -8.67
N GLY A 16 11.77 48.97 -7.88
CA GLY A 16 12.41 48.57 -6.63
C GLY A 16 11.38 48.24 -5.55
N ALA A 17 10.37 49.11 -5.40
CA ALA A 17 9.28 48.90 -4.45
C ALA A 17 8.44 47.64 -4.79
N LEU A 18 8.07 47.46 -6.05
CA LEU A 18 7.34 46.25 -6.49
C LEU A 18 8.19 44.98 -6.39
N SER A 19 9.49 45.05 -6.65
CA SER A 19 10.41 43.92 -6.43
C SER A 19 10.49 43.55 -4.95
N ASN A 20 10.56 44.53 -4.05
CA ASN A 20 10.53 44.27 -2.61
C ASN A 20 9.21 43.63 -2.20
N LEU A 21 8.07 44.15 -2.66
CA LEU A 21 6.76 43.54 -2.38
C LEU A 21 6.67 42.11 -2.92
N ASN A 22 7.17 41.85 -4.14
CA ASN A 22 7.25 40.50 -4.71
C ASN A 22 8.05 39.54 -3.83
N ALA A 23 9.19 39.98 -3.30
CA ALA A 23 10.04 39.16 -2.43
C ALA A 23 9.32 38.76 -1.13
N HIS A 24 8.60 39.69 -0.51
CA HIS A 24 7.78 39.38 0.68
C HIS A 24 6.64 38.41 0.34
N LEU A 25 5.97 38.59 -0.80
CA LEU A 25 4.90 37.70 -1.25
C LEU A 25 5.42 36.28 -1.57
N GLN A 26 6.56 36.18 -2.25
CA GLN A 26 7.24 34.90 -2.52
C GLN A 26 7.62 34.17 -1.24
N ALA A 27 8.18 34.88 -0.25
CA ALA A 27 8.51 34.31 1.06
C ALA A 27 7.27 33.89 1.87
N ALA A 28 6.09 34.42 1.56
CA ALA A 28 4.84 34.10 2.23
C ALA A 28 4.10 32.88 1.62
N ILE A 29 4.52 32.37 0.46
CA ILE A 29 3.89 31.20 -0.17
C ILE A 29 4.12 29.98 0.73
N GLY A 30 3.03 29.31 1.12
CA GLY A 30 3.06 28.15 2.01
C GLY A 30 3.34 28.49 3.49
N VAL A 31 3.39 29.77 3.85
CA VAL A 31 3.60 30.24 5.23
C VAL A 31 2.28 30.76 5.81
N ALA A 32 1.94 30.36 7.03
CA ALA A 32 0.74 30.84 7.72
C ALA A 32 0.76 32.36 7.93
N SER A 33 -0.39 33.03 7.75
CA SER A 33 -0.51 34.50 7.78
C SER A 33 0.05 35.16 9.04
N GLY A 34 -0.08 34.52 10.20
CA GLY A 34 0.45 35.04 11.47
C GLY A 34 1.99 35.10 11.54
N ALA A 35 2.70 34.52 10.58
CA ALA A 35 4.16 34.57 10.46
C ALA A 35 4.65 35.43 9.27
N TRP A 36 3.74 36.13 8.56
CA TRP A 36 4.14 37.02 7.47
C TRP A 36 4.96 38.19 8.00
N ALA A 37 6.00 38.57 7.27
CA ALA A 37 6.77 39.77 7.56
C ALA A 37 6.00 41.03 7.12
N GLU A 38 6.34 42.18 7.71
CA GLU A 38 5.91 43.48 7.17
C GLU A 38 6.46 43.65 5.73
N PRO A 39 5.69 44.24 4.80
CA PRO A 39 4.44 44.94 5.04
C PRO A 39 3.18 44.07 4.91
N LEU A 40 3.30 42.76 4.64
CA LEU A 40 2.14 41.89 4.36
C LEU A 40 1.25 41.66 5.58
N ASN A 41 1.84 41.49 6.75
CA ASN A 41 1.11 41.29 8.01
C ASN A 41 0.22 42.51 8.32
N GLY A 42 0.77 43.73 8.25
CA GLY A 42 -0.02 44.94 8.41
C GLY A 42 -1.05 45.17 7.29
N MET A 43 -0.74 44.80 6.04
CA MET A 43 -1.67 44.95 4.91
C MET A 43 -2.91 44.06 5.00
N PHE A 44 -2.78 42.84 5.51
CA PHE A 44 -3.88 41.86 5.52
C PHE A 44 -4.26 41.41 6.94
N ALA A 45 -3.96 42.21 7.96
CA ALA A 45 -4.21 41.90 9.37
C ALA A 45 -5.68 41.57 9.68
N ASP A 46 -6.60 42.21 8.96
CA ASP A 46 -8.05 42.06 9.16
C ASP A 46 -8.66 40.87 8.39
N TRP A 47 -7.86 40.17 7.56
CA TRP A 47 -8.33 39.01 6.80
C TRP A 47 -8.21 37.73 7.65
N ASP A 48 -9.22 36.86 7.55
CA ASP A 48 -9.24 35.61 8.29
C ASP A 48 -8.40 34.53 7.59
N GLN A 49 -7.21 34.26 8.15
CA GLN A 49 -6.26 33.25 7.70
C GLN A 49 -5.92 33.32 6.20
N PRO A 50 -5.50 34.48 5.67
CA PRO A 50 -5.16 34.59 4.25
C PRO A 50 -3.95 33.73 3.90
N SER A 51 -3.93 33.21 2.66
CA SER A 51 -2.86 32.36 2.14
C SER A 51 -2.44 32.83 0.76
N VAL A 52 -1.15 33.15 0.58
CA VAL A 52 -0.62 33.50 -0.73
C VAL A 52 -0.44 32.21 -1.54
N LEU A 53 -1.18 32.11 -2.65
CA LEU A 53 -1.11 30.98 -3.57
C LEU A 53 0.03 31.15 -4.57
N SER A 54 0.22 32.36 -5.08
CA SER A 54 1.27 32.66 -6.06
C SER A 54 1.62 34.14 -6.07
N ALA A 55 2.85 34.44 -6.47
CA ALA A 55 3.32 35.79 -6.70
C ALA A 55 4.32 35.79 -7.87
N SER A 56 4.26 36.79 -8.73
CA SER A 56 5.16 36.91 -9.87
C SER A 56 5.34 38.37 -10.22
N LEU A 57 6.56 38.76 -10.55
CA LEU A 57 6.87 40.09 -11.07
C LEU A 57 7.39 39.93 -12.50
N LEU A 58 6.68 40.53 -13.45
CA LEU A 58 6.95 40.49 -14.88
C LEU A 58 7.16 41.91 -15.39
N GLY A 59 8.42 42.30 -15.60
CA GLY A 59 8.80 43.69 -15.85
C GLY A 59 8.36 44.61 -14.70
N THR A 60 7.45 45.55 -14.99
CA THR A 60 6.85 46.46 -14.00
C THR A 60 5.49 46.00 -13.48
N THR A 61 5.12 44.75 -13.73
CA THR A 61 3.80 44.19 -13.41
C THR A 61 3.92 43.08 -12.38
N LEU A 62 3.51 43.35 -11.14
CA LEU A 62 3.37 42.35 -10.09
C LEU A 62 1.99 41.70 -10.18
N ARG A 63 1.92 40.38 -10.16
CA ARG A 63 0.67 39.61 -10.03
C ARG A 63 0.77 38.66 -8.86
N CYS A 64 -0.23 38.65 -8.00
CA CYS A 64 -0.33 37.66 -6.94
C CYS A 64 -1.76 37.17 -6.77
N SER A 65 -1.90 35.95 -6.25
CA SER A 65 -3.18 35.37 -5.88
C SER A 65 -3.16 35.01 -4.40
N ILE A 66 -4.21 35.42 -3.67
CA ILE A 66 -4.36 35.21 -2.24
C ILE A 66 -5.76 34.61 -1.99
N ASP A 67 -5.80 33.48 -1.32
CA ASP A 67 -7.04 32.87 -0.83
C ASP A 67 -7.33 33.33 0.59
N THR A 68 -8.60 33.56 0.89
CA THR A 68 -9.06 34.02 2.21
C THR A 68 -10.52 33.66 2.43
N SER A 69 -11.09 33.99 3.60
CA SER A 69 -12.50 33.75 3.91
C SER A 69 -13.45 34.47 2.94
N ALA A 70 -14.63 33.88 2.70
CA ALA A 70 -15.68 34.47 1.87
C ALA A 70 -16.20 35.84 2.39
N HIS A 71 -15.94 36.17 3.66
CA HIS A 71 -16.34 37.44 4.28
C HIS A 71 -15.32 38.55 4.12
N ASP A 72 -14.09 38.22 3.72
CA ASP A 72 -13.02 39.22 3.57
C ASP A 72 -13.21 40.01 2.29
N ALA A 73 -12.99 41.32 2.41
CA ALA A 73 -13.06 42.27 1.31
C ALA A 73 -11.78 43.10 1.22
N LEU A 74 -11.47 43.59 0.02
CA LEU A 74 -10.39 44.54 -0.16
C LEU A 74 -10.91 45.96 0.14
N GLU A 75 -10.55 46.52 1.28
CA GLU A 75 -10.96 47.86 1.69
C GLU A 75 -9.95 48.95 1.30
N LYS A 76 -10.30 50.20 1.61
CA LYS A 76 -9.50 51.37 1.24
C LYS A 76 -8.08 51.33 1.85
N ALA A 77 -7.94 50.77 3.05
CA ALA A 77 -6.65 50.66 3.72
C ALA A 77 -5.68 49.78 2.92
N GLN A 78 -6.12 48.60 2.49
CA GLN A 78 -5.32 47.65 1.69
C GLN A 78 -4.97 48.23 0.32
N ILE A 79 -5.94 48.87 -0.35
CA ILE A 79 -5.70 49.54 -1.64
C ILE A 79 -4.63 50.63 -1.49
N THR A 80 -4.71 51.43 -0.43
CA THR A 80 -3.73 52.49 -0.16
C THR A 80 -2.35 51.92 0.17
N ALA A 81 -2.29 50.83 0.93
CA ALA A 81 -1.04 50.17 1.27
C ALA A 81 -0.36 49.54 0.05
N LEU A 82 -1.12 48.94 -0.87
CA LEU A 82 -0.59 48.43 -2.14
C LEU A 82 -0.04 49.55 -3.02
N HIS A 83 -0.69 50.72 -3.04
CA HIS A 83 -0.14 51.90 -3.73
C HIS A 83 1.13 52.43 -3.04
N ALA A 84 1.18 52.45 -1.71
CA ALA A 84 2.38 52.83 -0.96
C ALA A 84 3.54 51.85 -1.16
N ALA A 85 3.23 50.57 -1.45
CA ALA A 85 4.20 49.54 -1.79
C ALA A 85 4.62 49.54 -3.28
N GLY A 86 4.31 50.62 -4.02
CA GLY A 86 4.84 50.85 -5.37
C GLY A 86 3.86 50.60 -6.52
N ALA A 87 2.62 50.18 -6.26
CA ALA A 87 1.61 50.07 -7.30
C ALA A 87 1.13 51.47 -7.74
N GLU A 88 1.20 51.80 -9.03
CA GLU A 88 0.58 53.01 -9.58
C GLU A 88 -0.87 52.71 -10.02
N TYR A 89 -1.04 51.57 -10.68
CA TYR A 89 -2.31 50.99 -11.07
C TYR A 89 -2.51 49.64 -10.36
N LEU A 90 -3.73 49.38 -9.90
CA LEU A 90 -4.10 48.12 -9.25
C LEU A 90 -5.37 47.56 -9.89
N ARG A 91 -5.31 46.32 -10.37
CA ARG A 91 -6.48 45.53 -10.78
C ARG A 91 -6.70 44.43 -9.75
N VAL A 92 -7.94 44.27 -9.32
CA VAL A 92 -8.35 43.31 -8.31
C VAL A 92 -9.44 42.44 -8.93
N GLN A 93 -9.13 41.17 -9.13
CA GLN A 93 -10.12 40.16 -9.50
C GLN A 93 -10.47 39.36 -8.25
N VAL A 94 -11.76 39.22 -7.97
CA VAL A 94 -12.26 38.45 -6.83
C VAL A 94 -13.11 37.33 -7.40
N PHE A 95 -12.81 36.09 -7.07
CA PHE A 95 -13.66 34.95 -7.33
C PHE A 95 -14.22 34.42 -6.01
N ASN A 96 -15.54 34.43 -5.87
CA ASN A 96 -16.21 33.88 -4.69
C ASN A 96 -16.69 32.46 -5.02
N SER A 97 -16.01 31.47 -4.45
CA SER A 97 -16.31 30.04 -4.67
C SER A 97 -17.69 29.61 -4.15
N GLN A 98 -18.30 30.34 -3.22
CA GLN A 98 -19.59 30.00 -2.62
C GLN A 98 -20.76 30.30 -3.55
N VAL A 99 -20.68 31.41 -4.29
CA VAL A 99 -21.73 31.85 -5.21
C VAL A 99 -21.35 31.67 -6.68
N GLY A 100 -20.09 31.30 -6.97
CA GLY A 100 -19.58 31.13 -8.33
C GLY A 100 -19.48 32.44 -9.12
N GLU A 101 -19.48 33.58 -8.43
CA GLU A 101 -19.43 34.90 -9.05
C GLU A 101 -17.99 35.46 -9.08
N SER A 102 -17.71 36.28 -10.08
CA SER A 102 -16.44 37.01 -10.19
C SER A 102 -16.67 38.50 -10.35
N GLN A 103 -15.85 39.30 -9.68
CA GLN A 103 -15.84 40.76 -9.81
C GLN A 103 -14.44 41.23 -10.18
N THR A 104 -14.34 42.22 -11.06
CA THR A 104 -13.07 42.89 -11.38
C THR A 104 -13.16 44.38 -11.11
N LEU A 105 -12.24 44.90 -10.30
CA LEU A 105 -12.11 46.31 -9.93
C LEU A 105 -10.76 46.84 -10.41
N HIS A 106 -10.70 48.12 -10.75
CA HIS A 106 -9.49 48.78 -11.24
C HIS A 106 -9.30 50.09 -10.48
N TYR A 107 -8.07 50.39 -10.11
CA TYR A 107 -7.68 51.55 -9.31
C TYR A 107 -6.44 52.23 -9.89
N HIS A 108 -6.36 53.54 -9.69
CA HIS A 108 -5.19 54.38 -9.96
C HIS A 108 -5.08 55.43 -8.86
N GLY A 109 -3.93 55.48 -8.18
CA GLY A 109 -3.72 56.36 -7.02
C GLY A 109 -4.81 56.24 -5.95
N GLY A 110 -5.28 55.02 -5.67
CA GLY A 110 -6.32 54.72 -4.68
C GLY A 110 -7.76 55.02 -5.10
N LYS A 111 -7.99 55.55 -6.31
CA LYS A 111 -9.33 55.85 -6.84
C LYS A 111 -9.74 54.82 -7.89
N ARG A 112 -11.02 54.41 -7.86
CA ARG A 112 -11.58 53.48 -8.84
C ARG A 112 -11.59 54.09 -10.24
N ILE A 113 -11.09 53.34 -11.22
CA ILE A 113 -11.07 53.71 -12.65
C ILE A 113 -11.86 52.69 -13.48
N THR A 114 -12.09 53.02 -14.75
CA THR A 114 -12.69 52.08 -15.70
C THR A 114 -11.66 51.08 -16.22
N ALA A 115 -12.10 49.90 -16.64
CA ALA A 115 -11.22 48.87 -17.19
C ALA A 115 -10.42 49.35 -18.42
N LYS A 116 -11.01 50.22 -19.26
CA LYS A 116 -10.33 50.80 -20.43
C LYS A 116 -9.20 51.76 -20.08
N ALA A 117 -9.24 52.35 -18.89
CA ALA A 117 -8.22 53.27 -18.39
C ALA A 117 -7.06 52.53 -17.68
N PHE A 118 -7.19 51.23 -17.46
CA PHE A 118 -6.10 50.42 -16.90
C PHE A 118 -5.06 50.14 -18.00
N PRO A 119 -3.78 50.45 -17.78
CA PRO A 119 -2.76 50.30 -18.81
C PRO A 119 -2.57 48.83 -19.14
N LYS A 120 -2.31 48.55 -20.43
CA LYS A 120 -1.83 47.22 -20.82
C LYS A 120 -0.38 47.10 -20.32
N PRO A 121 -0.04 46.05 -19.56
CA PRO A 121 1.32 45.85 -19.11
C PRO A 121 2.23 45.67 -20.32
N THR A 122 3.38 46.34 -20.30
CA THR A 122 4.41 46.16 -21.34
C THR A 122 5.27 44.98 -20.92
N LEU A 123 4.92 43.79 -21.40
CA LEU A 123 5.60 42.54 -21.08
C LEU A 123 6.60 42.19 -22.18
N SER A 124 7.72 41.58 -21.78
CA SER A 124 8.55 40.87 -22.74
C SER A 124 7.76 39.71 -23.37
N GLU A 125 8.22 39.17 -24.49
CA GLU A 125 7.58 38.00 -25.09
C GLU A 125 7.52 36.82 -24.10
N ALA A 126 8.62 36.57 -23.38
CA ALA A 126 8.71 35.50 -22.38
C ALA A 126 7.69 35.69 -21.25
N ASP A 127 7.58 36.91 -20.72
CA ASP A 127 6.60 37.25 -19.68
C ASP A 127 5.16 37.08 -20.16
N ARG A 128 4.87 37.47 -21.41
CA ARG A 128 3.56 37.29 -22.03
C ARG A 128 3.18 35.81 -22.17
N LEU A 129 4.14 34.95 -22.54
CA LEU A 129 3.91 33.50 -22.63
C LEU A 129 3.69 32.89 -21.25
N TYR A 130 4.46 33.31 -20.25
CA TYR A 130 4.29 32.86 -18.86
C TYR A 130 2.96 33.33 -18.25
N GLU A 131 2.46 34.51 -18.62
CA GLU A 131 1.12 34.96 -18.21
C GLU A 131 0.03 33.97 -18.67
N LEU A 132 0.17 33.37 -19.86
CA LEU A 132 -0.77 32.35 -20.32
C LEU A 132 -0.71 31.07 -19.48
N VAL A 133 0.45 30.72 -18.92
CA VAL A 133 0.60 29.61 -17.98
C VAL A 133 -0.10 29.93 -16.66
N LEU A 134 0.14 31.12 -16.09
CA LEU A 134 -0.50 31.56 -14.84
C LEU A 134 -2.03 31.65 -14.95
N GLU A 135 -2.54 31.92 -16.16
CA GLU A 135 -3.98 31.97 -16.44
C GLU A 135 -4.58 30.61 -16.85
N SER A 136 -3.78 29.54 -16.82
CA SER A 136 -4.16 28.19 -17.26
C SER A 136 -4.72 28.15 -18.69
N LYS A 137 -4.25 29.04 -19.57
CA LYS A 137 -4.70 29.19 -20.96
C LYS A 137 -3.93 28.29 -21.91
N ASP A 138 -3.97 26.99 -21.67
CA ASP A 138 -3.23 25.97 -22.43
C ASP A 138 -3.41 26.10 -23.96
N GLY A 139 -4.65 26.22 -24.44
CA GLY A 139 -4.91 26.36 -25.88
C GLY A 139 -4.35 27.64 -26.50
N ALA A 140 -4.26 28.73 -25.74
CA ALA A 140 -3.73 30.00 -26.21
C ALA A 140 -2.20 29.96 -26.28
N LEU A 141 -1.55 29.41 -25.25
CA LEU A 141 -0.10 29.26 -25.24
C LEU A 141 0.36 28.34 -26.37
N ALA A 142 -0.31 27.19 -26.57
CA ALA A 142 -0.05 26.30 -27.69
C ALA A 142 -0.18 27.00 -29.06
N LYS A 143 -1.12 27.96 -29.20
CA LYS A 143 -1.31 28.73 -30.44
C LYS A 143 -0.17 29.73 -30.67
N GLU A 144 0.29 30.42 -29.63
CA GLU A 144 1.43 31.34 -29.74
C GLU A 144 2.72 30.60 -30.11
N ILE A 145 3.01 29.46 -29.48
CA ILE A 145 4.18 28.62 -29.83
C ILE A 145 4.10 28.17 -31.30
N LYS A 146 2.94 27.68 -31.75
CA LYS A 146 2.73 27.30 -33.16
C LYS A 146 2.83 28.48 -34.13
N ALA A 147 2.57 29.69 -33.66
CA ALA A 147 2.72 30.92 -34.43
C ALA A 147 4.17 31.44 -34.48
N GLY A 148 5.12 30.76 -33.82
CA GLY A 148 6.55 31.09 -33.85
C GLY A 148 7.08 31.75 -32.58
N ALA A 149 6.29 31.86 -31.51
CA ALA A 149 6.80 32.32 -30.23
C ALA A 149 7.83 31.33 -29.68
N SER A 150 8.91 31.85 -29.07
CA SER A 150 10.03 31.00 -28.62
C SER A 150 9.60 30.04 -27.50
N PRO A 151 9.74 28.71 -27.68
CA PRO A 151 9.49 27.74 -26.61
C PRO A 151 10.61 27.74 -25.56
N ASP A 152 11.79 28.29 -25.89
CA ASP A 152 12.98 28.35 -25.04
C ASP A 152 13.00 29.57 -24.10
N ALA A 153 11.87 30.27 -23.99
CA ALA A 153 11.74 31.41 -23.10
C ALA A 153 12.06 31.01 -21.64
N VAL A 154 12.81 31.86 -20.94
CA VAL A 154 13.15 31.69 -19.53
C VAL A 154 12.51 32.83 -18.74
N VAL A 155 11.78 32.48 -17.69
CA VAL A 155 11.08 33.44 -16.83
C VAL A 155 11.45 33.17 -15.38
N ASN A 156 11.97 34.19 -14.71
CA ASN A 156 12.49 34.11 -13.33
C ASN A 156 13.54 33.00 -13.14
N GLY A 157 14.42 32.81 -14.14
CA GLY A 157 15.46 31.78 -14.11
C GLY A 157 14.97 30.35 -14.33
N VAL A 158 13.68 30.15 -14.60
CA VAL A 158 13.07 28.84 -14.86
C VAL A 158 12.57 28.78 -16.32
N PRO A 159 12.85 27.71 -17.07
CA PRO A 159 12.37 27.54 -18.44
C PRO A 159 10.84 27.53 -18.51
N LEU A 160 10.28 28.13 -19.57
CA LEU A 160 8.83 28.14 -19.82
C LEU A 160 8.26 26.72 -19.88
N PHE A 161 9.04 25.75 -20.38
CA PHE A 161 8.68 24.33 -20.38
C PHE A 161 8.40 23.79 -18.97
N MET A 162 9.24 24.12 -17.98
CA MET A 162 9.03 23.71 -16.59
C MET A 162 7.78 24.35 -15.99
N HIS A 163 7.53 25.63 -16.28
CA HIS A 163 6.29 26.29 -15.86
C HIS A 163 5.06 25.63 -16.48
N ALA A 164 5.12 25.28 -17.75
CA ALA A 164 4.04 24.56 -18.45
C ALA A 164 3.82 23.15 -17.88
N LEU A 165 4.89 22.44 -17.48
CA LEU A 165 4.80 21.15 -16.79
C LEU A 165 4.07 21.28 -15.45
N ARG A 166 4.51 22.21 -14.59
CA ARG A 166 3.89 22.49 -13.29
C ARG A 166 2.43 22.91 -13.40
N GLY A 167 2.08 23.61 -14.48
CA GLY A 167 0.71 24.01 -14.78
C GLY A 167 -0.15 22.92 -15.41
N GLY A 168 0.39 21.75 -15.76
CA GLY A 168 -0.35 20.70 -16.47
C GLY A 168 -0.83 21.11 -17.88
N MET A 169 -0.07 21.97 -18.57
CA MET A 169 -0.45 22.57 -19.86
C MET A 169 -0.20 21.61 -21.04
N GLU A 170 -0.97 20.53 -21.11
CA GLU A 170 -0.73 19.40 -22.04
C GLU A 170 -0.63 19.82 -23.52
N LYS A 171 -1.52 20.68 -24.02
CA LYS A 171 -1.49 21.11 -25.44
C LYS A 171 -0.27 21.97 -25.73
N SER A 172 0.14 22.79 -24.77
CA SER A 172 1.31 23.67 -24.87
C SER A 172 2.60 22.88 -24.82
N LEU A 173 2.72 21.91 -23.92
CA LEU A 173 3.87 21.00 -23.83
C LEU A 173 4.07 20.24 -25.14
N ARG A 174 2.97 19.74 -25.72
CA ARG A 174 2.99 19.12 -27.06
C ARG A 174 3.48 20.11 -28.12
N ALA A 175 2.99 21.35 -28.13
CA ALA A 175 3.40 22.36 -29.09
C ALA A 175 4.89 22.75 -28.94
N MET A 176 5.38 22.91 -27.71
CA MET A 176 6.78 23.21 -27.40
C MET A 176 7.71 22.07 -27.83
N PHE A 177 7.32 20.82 -27.55
CA PHE A 177 8.11 19.65 -27.96
C PHE A 177 8.12 19.47 -29.48
N ASP A 178 6.98 19.67 -30.16
CA ASP A 178 6.91 19.66 -31.62
C ASP A 178 7.75 20.80 -32.23
N ALA A 179 7.89 21.93 -31.53
CA ALA A 179 8.76 23.05 -31.87
C ALA A 179 10.25 22.84 -31.48
N ARG A 180 10.62 21.67 -30.95
CA ARG A 180 11.98 21.29 -30.54
C ARG A 180 12.59 22.20 -29.47
N VAL A 181 11.81 22.48 -28.42
CA VAL A 181 12.29 23.16 -27.21
C VAL A 181 13.61 22.56 -26.70
N ASP A 182 14.56 23.42 -26.31
CA ASP A 182 15.78 23.01 -25.62
C ASP A 182 15.45 22.59 -24.18
N LEU A 183 15.64 21.31 -23.90
CA LEU A 183 15.39 20.73 -22.59
C LEU A 183 16.62 20.81 -21.66
N ALA A 184 17.81 21.18 -22.16
CA ALA A 184 19.02 21.27 -21.33
C ALA A 184 18.88 22.22 -20.12
N PRO A 185 18.22 23.38 -20.23
CA PRO A 185 17.92 24.24 -19.09
C PRO A 185 17.00 23.61 -18.02
N CYS A 186 16.32 22.50 -18.33
CA CYS A 186 15.45 21.80 -17.39
C CYS A 186 16.21 20.79 -16.51
N LEU A 187 17.50 20.50 -16.79
CA LEU A 187 18.30 19.53 -16.05
C LEU A 187 18.34 19.74 -14.53
N PRO A 188 18.38 20.98 -13.98
CA PRO A 188 18.31 21.19 -12.53
C PRO A 188 17.02 20.66 -11.88
N TRP A 189 15.97 20.45 -12.67
CA TRP A 189 14.68 19.91 -12.25
C TRP A 189 14.36 18.58 -12.95
N ALA A 190 15.36 17.83 -13.43
CA ALA A 190 15.14 16.65 -14.26
C ALA A 190 14.22 15.59 -13.61
N ALA A 191 14.35 15.34 -12.30
CA ALA A 191 13.49 14.41 -11.58
C ALA A 191 12.03 14.89 -11.51
N GLU A 192 11.82 16.16 -11.17
CA GLU A 192 10.51 16.81 -11.18
C GLU A 192 9.90 16.78 -12.60
N ALA A 193 10.68 17.15 -13.61
CA ALA A 193 10.26 17.16 -15.00
C ALA A 193 9.83 15.75 -15.45
N ALA A 194 10.60 14.72 -15.12
CA ALA A 194 10.26 13.34 -15.44
C ALA A 194 8.93 12.90 -14.80
N GLN A 195 8.71 13.22 -13.52
CA GLN A 195 7.44 12.93 -12.85
C GLN A 195 6.27 13.61 -13.56
N GLN A 196 6.38 14.91 -13.86
CA GLN A 196 5.30 15.67 -14.51
C GLN A 196 5.04 15.17 -15.93
N ILE A 197 6.08 14.83 -16.69
CA ILE A 197 5.93 14.21 -18.02
C ILE A 197 5.23 12.85 -17.90
N GLY A 198 5.58 12.04 -16.91
CA GLY A 198 4.96 10.73 -16.66
C GLY A 198 3.45 10.83 -16.42
N GLN A 199 2.99 11.89 -15.75
CA GLN A 199 1.56 12.13 -15.49
C GLN A 199 0.75 12.45 -16.76
N LEU A 200 1.38 12.93 -17.84
CA LEU A 200 0.71 13.18 -19.12
C LEU A 200 0.27 11.87 -19.81
N GLY A 201 1.02 10.79 -19.61
CA GLY A 201 0.78 9.48 -20.22
C GLY A 201 0.95 9.42 -21.75
N GLY A 202 0.77 8.22 -22.31
CA GLY A 202 0.80 7.96 -23.75
C GLY A 202 2.20 7.98 -24.39
N SER A 203 2.27 7.77 -25.71
CA SER A 203 3.56 7.61 -26.44
C SER A 203 4.38 8.90 -26.55
N ARG A 204 3.76 10.07 -26.40
CA ARG A 204 4.50 11.34 -26.38
C ARG A 204 5.21 11.57 -25.06
N SER A 205 4.65 11.10 -23.94
CA SER A 205 5.34 11.10 -22.64
C SER A 205 6.63 10.28 -22.72
N GLU A 206 6.58 9.08 -23.31
CA GLU A 206 7.77 8.26 -23.57
C GLU A 206 8.86 9.02 -24.35
N ALA A 207 8.47 9.71 -25.43
CA ALA A 207 9.42 10.47 -26.26
C ALA A 207 10.02 11.67 -25.52
N MET A 208 9.23 12.38 -24.71
CA MET A 208 9.71 13.50 -23.88
C MET A 208 10.65 13.02 -22.78
N LEU A 209 10.33 11.92 -22.10
CA LEU A 209 11.20 11.30 -21.10
C LEU A 209 12.51 10.83 -21.73
N ALA A 210 12.44 10.15 -22.87
CA ALA A 210 13.63 9.72 -23.60
C ALA A 210 14.52 10.90 -24.00
N ALA A 211 13.93 12.00 -24.49
CA ALA A 211 14.66 13.20 -24.85
C ALA A 211 15.34 13.85 -23.63
N LEU A 212 14.64 13.96 -22.50
CA LEU A 212 15.18 14.51 -21.25
C LEU A 212 16.35 13.68 -20.71
N LEU A 213 16.20 12.36 -20.65
CA LEU A 213 17.23 11.45 -20.14
C LEU A 213 18.45 11.35 -21.07
N ALA A 214 18.27 11.54 -22.38
CA ALA A 214 19.37 11.50 -23.36
C ALA A 214 20.17 12.81 -23.47
N LEU A 215 19.83 13.85 -22.69
CA LEU A 215 20.54 15.13 -22.75
C LEU A 215 21.99 15.01 -22.29
N PRO A 216 22.95 15.68 -22.98
CA PRO A 216 24.30 15.85 -22.46
C PRO A 216 24.26 16.53 -21.09
N GLY A 217 24.89 15.90 -20.09
CA GLY A 217 24.92 16.40 -18.70
C GLY A 217 23.80 15.87 -17.80
N ALA A 218 22.88 15.05 -18.31
CA ALA A 218 21.99 14.27 -17.46
C ALA A 218 22.79 13.23 -16.66
N ASP A 219 22.77 13.32 -15.33
CA ASP A 219 23.36 12.30 -14.46
C ASP A 219 22.42 11.10 -14.38
N LEU A 220 22.56 10.18 -15.35
CA LEU A 220 21.72 8.99 -15.44
C LEU A 220 21.85 8.07 -14.22
N VAL A 221 23.00 8.08 -13.53
CA VAL A 221 23.20 7.27 -12.31
C VAL A 221 22.38 7.84 -11.16
N ALA A 222 22.37 9.17 -10.99
CA ALA A 222 21.52 9.81 -10.00
C ALA A 222 20.04 9.70 -10.37
N LEU A 223 19.69 9.94 -11.63
CA LEU A 223 18.30 9.90 -12.10
C LEU A 223 17.71 8.49 -12.07
N SER A 224 18.47 7.43 -12.36
CA SER A 224 17.99 6.05 -12.24
C SER A 224 17.72 5.63 -10.79
N ARG A 225 18.20 6.41 -9.81
CA ARG A 225 17.92 6.20 -8.39
C ARG A 225 16.75 7.04 -7.90
N SER A 226 16.31 8.05 -8.63
CA SER A 226 15.16 8.89 -8.26
C SER A 226 13.84 8.09 -8.31
N VAL A 227 13.06 8.12 -7.22
CA VAL A 227 11.71 7.52 -7.20
C VAL A 227 10.81 8.18 -8.24
N LEU A 228 10.90 9.51 -8.35
CA LEU A 228 10.13 10.31 -9.31
C LEU A 228 10.38 9.88 -10.76
N VAL A 229 11.65 9.71 -11.13
CA VAL A 229 12.05 9.26 -12.47
C VAL A 229 11.62 7.83 -12.72
N MET A 230 11.92 6.91 -11.79
CA MET A 230 11.66 5.49 -12.00
C MET A 230 10.16 5.18 -12.09
N ARG A 231 9.32 5.88 -11.34
CA ARG A 231 7.85 5.77 -11.47
C ARG A 231 7.39 6.15 -12.89
N ALA A 232 7.92 7.23 -13.46
CA ALA A 232 7.59 7.66 -14.81
C ALA A 232 8.12 6.68 -15.88
N VAL A 233 9.37 6.22 -15.72
CA VAL A 233 10.02 5.32 -16.69
C VAL A 233 9.39 3.92 -16.69
N CYS A 234 8.94 3.40 -15.54
CA CYS A 234 8.27 2.10 -15.46
C CYS A 234 6.96 2.02 -16.25
N ALA A 235 6.31 3.15 -16.56
CA ALA A 235 5.16 3.17 -17.46
C ALA A 235 5.54 2.81 -18.93
N HIS A 236 6.83 2.81 -19.25
CA HIS A 236 7.39 2.63 -20.59
C HIS A 236 8.51 1.57 -20.59
N PRO A 237 8.18 0.26 -20.68
CA PRO A 237 9.17 -0.82 -20.53
C PRO A 237 10.38 -0.76 -21.46
N ARG A 238 10.22 -0.21 -22.68
CA ARG A 238 11.35 -0.04 -23.63
C ARG A 238 12.32 1.04 -23.17
N LEU A 239 11.79 2.14 -22.63
CA LEU A 239 12.61 3.20 -22.06
C LEU A 239 13.32 2.72 -20.79
N LEU A 240 12.63 1.96 -19.94
CA LEU A 240 13.25 1.31 -18.78
C LEU A 240 14.41 0.41 -19.21
N GLN A 241 14.19 -0.46 -20.21
CA GLN A 241 15.24 -1.33 -20.72
C GLN A 241 16.44 -0.53 -21.23
N TRP A 242 16.21 0.56 -21.95
CA TRP A 242 17.28 1.44 -22.41
C TRP A 242 18.04 2.09 -21.24
N LEU A 243 17.33 2.59 -20.22
CA LEU A 243 17.94 3.24 -19.05
C LEU A 243 18.84 2.28 -18.27
N LEU A 244 18.38 1.04 -18.06
CA LEU A 244 19.10 0.04 -17.27
C LEU A 244 20.38 -0.48 -17.92
N VAL A 245 20.60 -0.23 -19.22
CA VAL A 245 21.84 -0.62 -19.92
C VAL A 245 22.83 0.53 -20.07
N GLN A 246 22.54 1.70 -19.51
CA GLN A 246 23.45 2.85 -19.55
C GLN A 246 24.62 2.63 -18.60
N GLU A 247 25.78 3.19 -18.95
CA GLU A 247 26.99 3.06 -18.16
C GLU A 247 26.78 3.62 -16.73
N GLY A 248 27.16 2.82 -15.72
CA GLY A 248 27.06 3.20 -14.31
C GLY A 248 25.69 3.01 -13.66
N VAL A 249 24.63 2.70 -14.43
CA VAL A 249 23.31 2.40 -13.87
C VAL A 249 23.31 0.98 -13.30
N ASP A 250 23.04 0.87 -11.99
CA ASP A 250 22.88 -0.42 -11.30
C ASP A 250 21.39 -0.71 -11.05
N VAL A 251 20.87 -1.77 -11.67
CA VAL A 251 19.48 -2.22 -11.52
C VAL A 251 19.12 -2.60 -10.07
N ASN A 252 20.12 -2.95 -9.26
CA ASN A 252 19.97 -3.33 -7.86
C ASN A 252 20.23 -2.18 -6.89
N ALA A 253 20.55 -0.98 -7.40
CA ALA A 253 20.76 0.18 -6.55
C ALA A 253 19.48 0.51 -5.78
N ARG A 254 19.69 0.96 -4.54
CA ARG A 254 18.65 1.56 -3.72
C ARG A 254 18.17 2.87 -4.35
N LEU A 255 16.86 3.03 -4.39
CA LEU A 255 16.24 4.28 -4.83
C LEU A 255 16.42 5.37 -3.76
N TYR A 256 16.27 6.62 -4.15
CA TYR A 256 16.30 7.81 -3.32
C TYR A 256 14.93 8.48 -3.41
N GLU A 257 14.28 8.65 -2.26
CA GLU A 257 13.02 9.35 -2.12
C GLU A 257 13.30 10.82 -1.78
N GLU A 258 12.96 11.71 -2.70
CA GLU A 258 13.31 13.13 -2.62
C GLU A 258 12.60 13.84 -1.47
N ASP A 259 11.34 13.51 -1.20
CA ASP A 259 10.51 14.16 -0.18
C ASP A 259 11.03 13.90 1.25
N SER A 260 11.53 12.69 1.50
CA SER A 260 12.08 12.27 2.80
C SER A 260 13.60 12.40 2.89
N ALA A 261 14.27 12.63 1.76
CA ALA A 261 15.72 12.62 1.60
C ALA A 261 16.37 11.31 2.09
N GLN A 262 15.75 10.17 1.77
CA GLN A 262 16.20 8.85 2.23
C GLN A 262 16.46 7.87 1.09
N GLU A 263 17.46 7.02 1.28
CA GLU A 263 17.61 5.83 0.46
C GLU A 263 16.60 4.76 0.89
N ILE A 264 15.80 4.31 -0.06
CA ILE A 264 14.81 3.24 0.13
C ILE A 264 15.25 1.97 -0.60
N GLY A 265 14.41 0.93 -0.62
CA GLY A 265 14.70 -0.31 -1.33
C GLY A 265 14.97 -0.11 -2.83
N SER A 266 15.49 -1.15 -3.47
CA SER A 266 15.62 -1.22 -4.93
C SER A 266 14.27 -1.08 -5.66
N LEU A 267 14.33 -0.87 -6.97
CA LEU A 267 13.12 -0.81 -7.79
C LEU A 267 12.24 -2.07 -7.69
N LEU A 268 12.86 -3.27 -7.72
CA LEU A 268 12.10 -4.51 -7.61
C LEU A 268 11.51 -4.70 -6.21
N PHE A 269 12.16 -4.16 -5.17
CA PHE A 269 11.60 -4.18 -3.81
C PHE A 269 10.26 -3.43 -3.73
N HIS A 270 10.10 -2.33 -4.47
CA HIS A 270 8.90 -1.49 -4.51
C HIS A 270 8.01 -1.74 -5.73
N SER A 271 7.96 -2.98 -6.21
CA SER A 271 7.30 -3.31 -7.49
C SER A 271 5.79 -3.05 -7.49
N VAL A 272 5.12 -3.32 -6.37
CA VAL A 272 3.67 -3.12 -6.22
C VAL A 272 3.37 -1.63 -6.15
N GLU A 273 4.17 -0.89 -5.38
CA GLU A 273 3.96 0.51 -5.07
C GLU A 273 4.28 1.44 -6.26
N LEU A 274 5.24 1.07 -7.11
CA LEU A 274 5.70 1.94 -8.21
C LEU A 274 5.10 1.58 -9.57
N PHE A 275 4.76 0.31 -9.82
CA PHE A 275 4.26 -0.13 -11.12
C PHE A 275 3.31 -1.33 -11.05
N GLU A 276 2.71 -1.58 -9.87
CA GLU A 276 1.65 -2.58 -9.67
C GLU A 276 2.01 -3.99 -10.20
N ASP A 277 3.28 -4.38 -10.05
CA ASP A 277 3.80 -5.66 -10.56
C ASP A 277 3.52 -5.89 -12.07
N GLN A 278 3.51 -4.82 -12.88
CA GLN A 278 3.24 -4.92 -14.31
C GLN A 278 4.17 -5.97 -14.98
N PRO A 279 3.64 -7.02 -15.62
CA PRO A 279 4.44 -8.15 -16.10
C PRO A 279 5.55 -7.78 -17.10
N LYS A 280 5.32 -6.75 -17.92
CA LYS A 280 6.31 -6.27 -18.89
C LYS A 280 7.51 -5.61 -18.23
N VAL A 281 7.29 -4.87 -17.14
CA VAL A 281 8.35 -4.24 -16.34
C VAL A 281 9.13 -5.31 -15.61
N LEU A 282 8.44 -6.26 -14.96
CA LEU A 282 9.07 -7.39 -14.29
C LEU A 282 9.95 -8.21 -15.23
N ALA A 283 9.50 -8.46 -16.47
CA ALA A 283 10.31 -9.18 -17.46
C ALA A 283 11.59 -8.42 -17.84
N VAL A 284 11.53 -7.08 -17.95
CA VAL A 284 12.72 -6.25 -18.19
C VAL A 284 13.67 -6.35 -17.00
N LEU A 285 13.17 -6.21 -15.78
CA LEU A 285 13.98 -6.28 -14.56
C LEU A 285 14.63 -7.66 -14.39
N GLN A 286 13.89 -8.73 -14.64
CA GLN A 286 14.41 -10.09 -14.60
C GLN A 286 15.51 -10.30 -15.65
N ALA A 287 15.32 -9.81 -16.88
CA ALA A 287 16.32 -9.91 -17.94
C ALA A 287 17.63 -9.16 -17.61
N GLN A 288 17.55 -8.11 -16.79
CA GLN A 288 18.70 -7.35 -16.30
C GLN A 288 19.28 -7.89 -14.98
N GLY A 289 18.74 -8.99 -14.44
CA GLY A 289 19.22 -9.58 -13.19
C GLY A 289 18.87 -8.78 -11.92
N ALA A 290 17.75 -8.06 -11.95
CA ALA A 290 17.23 -7.34 -10.79
C ALA A 290 16.94 -8.29 -9.62
N ARG A 291 17.23 -7.80 -8.41
CA ARG A 291 16.99 -8.44 -7.13
C ARG A 291 16.24 -7.47 -6.24
N SER A 292 15.40 -8.02 -5.39
CA SER A 292 14.73 -7.25 -4.36
C SER A 292 15.73 -6.95 -3.22
N VAL A 293 16.26 -5.73 -3.20
CA VAL A 293 17.19 -5.24 -2.17
C VAL A 293 16.43 -4.33 -1.21
N PRO A 294 16.38 -4.62 0.10
CA PRO A 294 15.70 -3.79 1.09
C PRO A 294 16.51 -2.52 1.46
N PRO A 295 15.87 -1.51 2.09
CA PRO A 295 16.58 -0.40 2.73
C PRO A 295 17.56 -0.87 3.80
N VAL A 296 18.61 -0.08 4.07
CA VAL A 296 19.68 -0.44 5.03
C VAL A 296 19.15 -0.59 6.46
N GLN A 297 18.23 0.28 6.87
CA GLN A 297 17.76 0.38 8.27
C GLN A 297 16.33 -0.15 8.46
N MET A 298 15.88 -1.04 7.58
CA MET A 298 14.54 -1.62 7.71
C MET A 298 14.49 -2.62 8.88
N SER A 299 13.47 -2.49 9.74
CA SER A 299 13.29 -3.40 10.87
C SER A 299 12.79 -4.77 10.42
N ASP A 300 13.13 -5.81 11.20
CA ASP A 300 12.64 -7.18 11.00
C ASP A 300 11.12 -7.26 10.92
N VAL A 301 10.42 -6.48 11.77
CA VAL A 301 8.96 -6.38 11.79
C VAL A 301 8.43 -6.02 10.40
N VAL A 302 8.99 -4.98 9.77
CA VAL A 302 8.55 -4.51 8.45
C VAL A 302 8.87 -5.56 7.37
N ARG A 303 10.02 -6.23 7.47
CA ARG A 303 10.41 -7.29 6.50
C ARG A 303 9.48 -8.51 6.58
N LEU A 304 9.12 -8.94 7.79
CA LEU A 304 8.17 -10.03 8.03
C LEU A 304 6.75 -9.65 7.57
N ASP A 305 6.33 -8.41 7.81
CA ASP A 305 5.05 -7.90 7.32
C ASP A 305 4.98 -7.93 5.79
N ARG A 306 6.05 -7.50 5.12
CA ARG A 306 6.14 -7.54 3.66
C ARG A 306 5.96 -8.95 3.12
N MET A 307 6.63 -9.93 3.72
CA MET A 307 6.48 -11.34 3.35
C MET A 307 5.02 -11.82 3.46
N ARG A 308 4.32 -11.50 4.56
CA ARG A 308 2.91 -11.86 4.73
C ARG A 308 2.00 -11.22 3.69
N TYR A 309 2.19 -9.93 3.41
CA TYR A 309 1.43 -9.21 2.39
C TYR A 309 1.91 -9.46 0.97
N ARG A 310 2.94 -10.32 0.79
CA ARG A 310 3.54 -10.69 -0.50
C ARG A 310 4.16 -9.53 -1.26
N TYR A 311 4.57 -8.51 -0.52
CA TYR A 311 5.47 -7.53 -1.08
C TYR A 311 6.84 -8.17 -1.30
N ARG A 312 7.52 -7.72 -2.36
CA ARG A 312 8.87 -8.20 -2.66
C ARG A 312 9.83 -7.72 -1.56
N ASP A 313 10.52 -8.68 -0.96
CA ASP A 313 11.69 -8.48 -0.10
C ASP A 313 12.63 -9.67 -0.35
N ALA A 314 12.33 -10.79 0.30
CA ALA A 314 12.92 -12.09 0.04
C ALA A 314 11.86 -13.02 -0.57
N GLU A 315 12.30 -13.98 -1.38
CA GLU A 315 11.43 -14.97 -2.01
C GLU A 315 11.04 -16.10 -1.05
N THR A 316 11.84 -16.34 0.01
CA THR A 316 11.61 -17.40 1.00
C THR A 316 11.96 -16.92 2.42
N PRO A 317 11.34 -17.50 3.46
CA PRO A 317 11.73 -17.24 4.85
C PRO A 317 13.21 -17.54 5.13
N ALA A 318 13.78 -18.58 4.52
CA ALA A 318 15.20 -18.91 4.66
C ALA A 318 16.13 -17.78 4.19
N GLN A 319 15.75 -17.05 3.13
CA GLN A 319 16.51 -15.88 2.66
C GLN A 319 16.41 -14.71 3.65
N LEU A 320 15.28 -14.52 4.35
CA LEU A 320 15.16 -13.52 5.42
C LEU A 320 16.10 -13.87 6.58
N VAL A 321 16.12 -15.13 7.01
CA VAL A 321 17.02 -15.63 8.06
C VAL A 321 18.48 -15.43 7.65
N ALA A 322 18.84 -15.77 6.42
CA ALA A 322 20.19 -15.55 5.89
C ALA A 322 20.59 -14.06 5.87
N ALA A 323 19.60 -13.17 5.75
CA ALA A 323 19.78 -11.72 5.84
C ALA A 323 19.73 -11.19 7.29
N GLY A 324 19.70 -12.06 8.30
CA GLY A 324 19.74 -11.71 9.72
C GLY A 324 18.39 -11.37 10.35
N VAL A 325 17.28 -11.60 9.66
CA VAL A 325 15.93 -11.34 10.20
C VAL A 325 15.56 -12.40 11.22
N GLY A 326 15.18 -11.98 12.42
CA GLY A 326 14.63 -12.87 13.45
C GLY A 326 13.18 -13.24 13.15
N LEU A 327 12.90 -14.50 12.81
CA LEU A 327 11.53 -14.98 12.55
C LEU A 327 10.62 -14.91 13.79
N ASP A 328 11.22 -14.90 14.98
CA ASP A 328 10.53 -14.78 16.26
C ASP A 328 10.32 -13.32 16.70
N THR A 329 10.74 -12.36 15.88
CA THR A 329 10.43 -10.95 16.10
C THR A 329 8.91 -10.76 16.13
N SER A 330 8.42 -10.20 17.22
CA SER A 330 7.01 -9.89 17.40
C SER A 330 6.51 -8.93 16.32
N VAL A 331 5.47 -9.35 15.59
CA VAL A 331 4.80 -8.52 14.60
C VAL A 331 3.48 -7.97 15.17
N TRP A 332 3.20 -6.70 14.89
CA TRP A 332 1.96 -5.98 15.23
C TRP A 332 1.63 -5.84 16.73
N ARG A 333 0.42 -5.37 17.02
CA ARG A 333 -0.04 -4.97 18.36
C ARG A 333 -0.21 -6.12 19.35
N GLU A 334 -0.25 -7.37 18.90
CA GLU A 334 -0.46 -8.53 19.78
C GLU A 334 0.86 -9.20 20.20
N ASP A 335 2.01 -8.64 19.80
CA ASP A 335 3.35 -9.08 20.17
C ASP A 335 3.68 -10.56 19.86
N TYR A 336 3.08 -11.16 18.83
CA TYR A 336 3.33 -12.56 18.46
C TYR A 336 4.34 -12.71 17.29
N PRO A 337 5.15 -13.80 17.27
CA PRO A 337 5.93 -14.19 16.10
C PRO A 337 5.09 -14.39 14.84
N ALA A 338 5.71 -14.24 13.67
CA ALA A 338 5.04 -14.31 12.38
C ALA A 338 4.25 -15.61 12.16
N VAL A 339 4.85 -16.77 12.48
CA VAL A 339 4.20 -18.09 12.33
C VAL A 339 2.95 -18.23 13.19
N ARG A 340 2.99 -17.70 14.42
CA ARG A 340 1.87 -17.71 15.36
C ARG A 340 0.75 -16.79 14.91
N MET A 341 1.13 -15.61 14.44
CA MET A 341 0.22 -14.60 13.92
C MET A 341 -0.50 -15.06 12.63
N LEU A 342 0.15 -15.89 11.80
CA LEU A 342 -0.48 -16.49 10.62
C LEU A 342 -1.57 -17.50 11.00
N LEU A 343 -1.29 -18.44 11.92
CA LEU A 343 -2.29 -19.43 12.34
C LEU A 343 -3.45 -18.81 13.11
N ARG A 344 -3.20 -17.84 14.02
CA ARG A 344 -4.27 -17.12 14.74
C ARG A 344 -5.24 -16.38 13.81
N ASN A 345 -4.78 -15.93 12.65
CA ASN A 345 -5.58 -15.18 11.67
C ASN A 345 -5.84 -15.98 10.41
N TYR A 346 -5.65 -17.30 10.44
CA TYR A 346 -5.83 -18.14 9.28
C TYR A 346 -7.32 -18.19 8.90
N GLN A 347 -7.59 -17.95 7.61
CA GLN A 347 -8.95 -17.92 7.06
C GLN A 347 -9.18 -18.97 5.97
N GLY A 348 -8.30 -20.00 5.89
CA GLY A 348 -8.47 -21.15 4.98
C GLY A 348 -7.59 -21.16 3.72
N ALA A 349 -6.77 -20.12 3.51
CA ALA A 349 -6.02 -19.96 2.27
C ALA A 349 -4.81 -20.91 2.21
N LEU A 350 -4.74 -21.79 1.20
CA LEU A 350 -3.65 -22.77 1.03
C LEU A 350 -2.25 -22.14 1.09
N GLN A 351 -2.14 -20.92 0.58
CA GLN A 351 -0.89 -20.21 0.58
C GLN A 351 -0.36 -19.84 1.98
N ASP A 352 -1.25 -19.59 2.93
CA ASP A 352 -0.86 -19.25 4.30
C ASP A 352 -0.33 -20.51 4.98
N LEU A 353 -0.93 -21.68 4.69
CA LEU A 353 -0.41 -22.97 5.15
C LEU A 353 1.01 -23.23 4.63
N ARG A 354 1.25 -22.98 3.33
CA ARG A 354 2.60 -23.12 2.75
C ARG A 354 3.61 -22.18 3.39
N LEU A 355 3.20 -20.93 3.67
CA LEU A 355 4.07 -19.98 4.35
C LEU A 355 4.38 -20.42 5.80
N VAL A 356 3.43 -21.03 6.49
CA VAL A 356 3.66 -21.63 7.82
C VAL A 356 4.67 -22.78 7.71
N GLU A 357 4.54 -23.68 6.73
CA GLU A 357 5.54 -24.73 6.50
C GLU A 357 6.94 -24.14 6.25
N ASP A 358 7.05 -23.17 5.35
CA ASP A 358 8.31 -22.52 4.99
C ASP A 358 8.95 -21.80 6.19
N LEU A 359 8.14 -21.20 7.07
CA LEU A 359 8.61 -20.56 8.31
C LEU A 359 9.14 -21.57 9.31
N LEU A 360 8.44 -22.68 9.50
CA LEU A 360 8.88 -23.76 10.38
C LEU A 360 10.16 -24.41 9.85
N ASP A 361 10.25 -24.64 8.53
CA ASP A 361 11.46 -25.16 7.88
C ASP A 361 12.64 -24.19 7.99
N ALA A 362 12.38 -22.88 8.00
CA ALA A 362 13.40 -21.85 8.24
C ALA A 362 13.76 -21.66 9.73
N GLY A 363 13.14 -22.41 10.64
CA GLY A 363 13.47 -22.43 12.07
C GLY A 363 12.67 -21.48 12.95
N ALA A 364 11.46 -21.08 12.53
CA ALA A 364 10.56 -20.33 13.41
C ALA A 364 10.22 -21.13 14.69
N SER A 365 10.19 -20.45 15.84
CA SER A 365 9.98 -21.11 17.13
C SER A 365 8.53 -21.52 17.35
N ILE A 366 8.37 -22.70 17.96
CA ILE A 366 7.06 -23.21 18.43
C ILE A 366 6.86 -23.03 19.95
N ALA A 367 7.75 -22.30 20.65
CA ALA A 367 7.74 -22.20 22.11
C ALA A 367 6.39 -21.74 22.68
N GLY A 368 5.67 -20.87 21.96
CA GLY A 368 4.34 -20.41 22.33
C GLY A 368 3.25 -21.50 22.32
N TRP A 369 3.50 -22.64 21.68
CA TRP A 369 2.55 -23.76 21.54
C TRP A 369 2.93 -25.00 22.36
N LEU A 370 3.98 -24.94 23.19
CA LEU A 370 4.33 -26.07 24.03
C LEU A 370 3.31 -26.31 25.17
N THR A 371 2.47 -25.32 25.45
CA THR A 371 1.32 -25.45 26.36
C THR A 371 0.12 -26.00 25.59
N PRO A 372 -0.48 -27.13 26.01
CA PRO A 372 -1.58 -27.78 25.29
C PRO A 372 -2.74 -26.85 24.96
N GLU A 373 -3.14 -25.98 25.89
CA GLU A 373 -4.27 -25.07 25.73
C GLU A 373 -4.05 -24.09 24.57
N VAL A 374 -2.83 -23.55 24.45
CA VAL A 374 -2.49 -22.57 23.40
C VAL A 374 -2.37 -23.25 22.03
N ALA A 375 -1.74 -24.43 21.97
CA ALA A 375 -1.71 -25.22 20.73
C ALA A 375 -3.13 -25.58 20.27
N GLN A 376 -4.01 -25.94 21.21
CA GLN A 376 -5.38 -26.29 20.91
C GLN A 376 -6.17 -25.11 20.34
N GLU A 377 -6.02 -23.92 20.94
CA GLU A 377 -6.73 -22.71 20.53
C GLU A 377 -6.20 -22.15 19.19
N GLU A 378 -4.89 -22.17 18.97
CA GLU A 378 -4.30 -21.45 17.84
C GLU A 378 -3.92 -22.35 16.66
N VAL A 379 -3.45 -23.56 16.92
CA VAL A 379 -3.00 -24.49 15.87
C VAL A 379 -4.16 -25.40 15.48
N LEU A 380 -4.72 -26.12 16.45
CA LEU A 380 -5.73 -27.14 16.15
C LEU A 380 -7.03 -26.51 15.65
N ALA A 381 -7.47 -25.40 16.26
CA ALA A 381 -8.62 -24.66 15.75
C ALA A 381 -8.38 -24.20 14.32
N ALA A 382 -7.24 -23.54 14.04
CA ALA A 382 -6.95 -23.03 12.70
C ALA A 382 -6.92 -24.13 11.63
N LEU A 383 -6.23 -25.24 11.90
CA LEU A 383 -6.01 -26.28 10.89
C LEU A 383 -7.23 -27.19 10.67
N LEU A 384 -8.04 -27.44 11.71
CA LEU A 384 -9.14 -28.40 11.68
C LEU A 384 -10.54 -27.77 11.55
N GLU A 385 -10.67 -26.44 11.60
CA GLU A 385 -11.93 -25.71 11.47
C GLU A 385 -12.45 -25.72 10.01
N TRP A 386 -13.52 -26.48 9.73
CA TRP A 386 -14.04 -26.65 8.37
C TRP A 386 -14.66 -25.38 7.79
N TYR A 387 -15.16 -24.50 8.66
CA TYR A 387 -15.86 -23.27 8.28
C TYR A 387 -15.09 -22.43 7.25
N TRP A 388 -13.78 -22.27 7.46
CA TRP A 388 -12.92 -21.46 6.62
C TRP A 388 -12.81 -22.00 5.19
N TYR A 389 -12.78 -23.31 5.04
CA TYR A 389 -12.68 -23.97 3.75
C TYR A 389 -13.98 -23.84 2.94
N GLU A 390 -15.14 -23.91 3.61
CA GLU A 390 -16.43 -23.65 2.97
C GLU A 390 -16.56 -22.19 2.51
N HIS A 391 -16.14 -21.25 3.37
CA HIS A 391 -16.22 -19.83 3.04
C HIS A 391 -15.39 -19.48 1.80
N ILE A 392 -14.16 -19.99 1.70
CA ILE A 392 -13.30 -19.78 0.53
C ILE A 392 -13.85 -20.48 -0.71
N ALA A 393 -14.28 -21.75 -0.59
CA ALA A 393 -14.82 -22.48 -1.72
C ALA A 393 -16.06 -21.78 -2.32
N ALA A 394 -16.90 -21.18 -1.46
CA ALA A 394 -18.03 -20.36 -1.90
C ALA A 394 -17.58 -19.08 -2.64
N GLN A 395 -16.54 -18.38 -2.18
CA GLN A 395 -15.98 -17.22 -2.88
C GLN A 395 -15.34 -17.59 -4.22
N GLU A 396 -14.68 -18.74 -4.30
CA GLU A 396 -14.01 -19.25 -5.51
C GLU A 396 -14.97 -19.96 -6.49
N GLY A 397 -16.25 -20.16 -6.13
CA GLY A 397 -17.21 -20.90 -6.93
C GLY A 397 -16.88 -22.39 -7.08
N ARG A 398 -16.20 -22.98 -6.09
CA ARG A 398 -15.73 -24.37 -6.09
C ARG A 398 -16.49 -25.23 -5.07
N PRO A 399 -16.51 -26.56 -5.24
CA PRO A 399 -16.99 -27.45 -4.18
C PRO A 399 -16.16 -27.28 -2.91
N ALA A 400 -16.83 -27.16 -1.76
CA ALA A 400 -16.19 -27.16 -0.46
C ALA A 400 -15.72 -28.57 -0.10
N THR A 401 -14.59 -28.99 -0.65
CA THR A 401 -13.91 -30.26 -0.37
C THR A 401 -12.46 -29.99 -0.01
N LEU A 402 -11.91 -30.75 0.95
CA LEU A 402 -10.49 -30.71 1.25
C LEU A 402 -9.75 -31.33 0.07
N ASP A 403 -9.03 -30.50 -0.69
CA ASP A 403 -8.19 -31.02 -1.77
C ASP A 403 -6.88 -31.58 -1.21
N GLY A 404 -6.23 -32.43 -2.02
CA GLY A 404 -4.98 -33.08 -1.62
C GLY A 404 -3.89 -32.08 -1.24
N GLN A 405 -3.80 -30.94 -1.92
CA GLN A 405 -2.77 -29.93 -1.62
C GLN A 405 -2.93 -29.32 -0.23
N ARG A 406 -4.16 -29.01 0.21
CA ARG A 406 -4.39 -28.52 1.57
C ARG A 406 -4.18 -29.61 2.60
N ALA A 407 -4.64 -30.83 2.31
CA ALA A 407 -4.41 -31.96 3.19
C ALA A 407 -2.91 -32.17 3.43
N ASP A 408 -2.11 -32.22 2.36
CA ASP A 408 -0.66 -32.39 2.42
C ASP A 408 0.02 -31.29 3.24
N ALA A 409 -0.38 -30.03 3.05
CA ALA A 409 0.15 -28.90 3.82
C ALA A 409 -0.19 -29.00 5.32
N ILE A 410 -1.44 -29.36 5.67
CA ILE A 410 -1.85 -29.56 7.07
C ILE A 410 -1.01 -30.68 7.71
N ILE A 411 -0.88 -31.82 7.04
CA ILE A 411 -0.05 -32.94 7.51
C ILE A 411 1.42 -32.51 7.68
N GLY A 412 1.93 -31.74 6.72
CA GLY A 412 3.28 -31.18 6.74
C GLY A 412 3.52 -30.26 7.93
N ILE A 413 2.57 -29.39 8.27
CA ILE A 413 2.65 -28.53 9.45
C ILE A 413 2.68 -29.38 10.72
N PHE A 414 1.74 -30.32 10.88
CA PHE A 414 1.71 -31.20 12.05
C PHE A 414 3.02 -31.96 12.25
N ARG A 415 3.61 -32.46 11.16
CA ARG A 415 4.90 -33.16 11.22
C ARG A 415 5.98 -32.29 11.83
N ARG A 416 6.15 -31.07 11.30
CA ARG A 416 7.16 -30.11 11.78
C ARG A 416 6.93 -29.73 13.23
N LEU A 417 5.67 -29.49 13.63
CA LEU A 417 5.35 -29.19 15.02
C LEU A 417 5.75 -30.32 15.97
N LEU A 418 5.45 -31.58 15.61
CA LEU A 418 5.82 -32.75 16.42
C LEU A 418 7.34 -32.98 16.45
N GLU A 419 8.03 -32.79 15.33
CA GLU A 419 9.50 -32.85 15.25
C GLU A 419 10.18 -31.76 16.11
N LEU A 420 9.56 -30.59 16.21
CA LEU A 420 10.02 -29.47 17.03
C LEU A 420 9.61 -29.58 18.51
N GLY A 421 8.90 -30.64 18.91
CA GLY A 421 8.63 -30.98 20.31
C GLY A 421 7.20 -30.72 20.79
N LEU A 422 6.23 -30.49 19.88
CA LEU A 422 4.81 -30.54 20.26
C LEU A 422 4.48 -31.93 20.81
N ASN A 423 3.85 -31.98 21.98
CA ASN A 423 3.49 -33.24 22.62
C ASN A 423 2.39 -33.97 21.84
N ALA A 424 2.71 -35.11 21.24
CA ALA A 424 1.75 -35.95 20.51
C ALA A 424 0.61 -36.49 21.42
N ASP A 425 0.88 -36.62 22.72
CA ASP A 425 -0.06 -37.04 23.76
C ASP A 425 -0.70 -35.88 24.51
N ALA A 426 -0.61 -34.66 23.96
CA ALA A 426 -1.26 -33.50 24.58
C ALA A 426 -2.76 -33.78 24.80
N PRO A 427 -3.28 -33.51 26.01
CA PRO A 427 -4.70 -33.57 26.25
C PRO A 427 -5.39 -32.47 25.43
N VAL A 428 -6.49 -32.82 24.79
CA VAL A 428 -7.30 -31.92 23.97
C VAL A 428 -8.77 -32.03 24.35
N VAL A 429 -9.46 -30.90 24.19
CA VAL A 429 -10.90 -30.77 24.33
C VAL A 429 -11.47 -30.26 23.01
N PHE A 430 -12.14 -31.13 22.27
CA PHE A 430 -12.75 -30.77 20.99
C PHE A 430 -14.27 -30.77 21.06
N SER A 431 -14.86 -29.69 20.57
CA SER A 431 -16.31 -29.55 20.40
C SER A 431 -16.64 -29.52 18.91
N ALA A 432 -17.22 -30.60 18.39
CA ALA A 432 -17.69 -30.63 17.01
C ALA A 432 -19.08 -30.00 16.92
N ARG A 433 -19.20 -28.85 16.24
CA ARG A 433 -20.46 -28.11 16.07
C ARG A 433 -21.04 -28.30 14.67
N ASN A 434 -22.37 -28.21 14.58
CA ASN A 434 -23.05 -28.27 13.28
C ASN A 434 -22.85 -26.96 12.52
N LEU A 435 -22.16 -27.01 11.39
CA LEU A 435 -21.93 -25.81 10.59
C LEU A 435 -23.22 -25.12 10.11
N ALA A 436 -24.32 -25.87 9.91
CA ALA A 436 -25.62 -25.30 9.55
C ALA A 436 -26.24 -24.41 10.66
N ALA A 437 -25.78 -24.56 11.91
CA ALA A 437 -26.27 -23.81 13.06
C ALA A 437 -25.31 -22.68 13.47
N LYS A 438 -24.31 -22.31 12.64
CA LYS A 438 -23.26 -21.37 13.05
C LYS A 438 -23.78 -20.01 13.52
N ASP A 439 -24.86 -19.55 12.90
CA ASP A 439 -25.44 -18.22 13.14
C ASP A 439 -26.45 -18.26 14.32
N GLU A 440 -26.62 -19.41 14.97
CA GLU A 440 -27.48 -19.56 16.14
C GLU A 440 -26.72 -19.20 17.41
N ALA A 441 -27.24 -18.24 18.19
CA ALA A 441 -26.62 -17.73 19.42
C ALA A 441 -26.33 -18.79 20.51
N TYR A 442 -26.93 -19.99 20.38
CA TYR A 442 -26.77 -21.12 21.31
C TYR A 442 -26.63 -22.44 20.55
N ALA A 443 -25.85 -22.46 19.46
CA ALA A 443 -25.56 -23.69 18.73
C ALA A 443 -24.86 -24.70 19.66
N THR A 444 -25.61 -25.66 20.17
CA THR A 444 -25.09 -26.69 21.06
C THR A 444 -24.11 -27.60 20.29
N PRO A 445 -22.91 -27.87 20.84
CA PRO A 445 -21.98 -28.79 20.20
C PRO A 445 -22.62 -30.17 20.10
N ARG A 446 -22.54 -30.79 18.92
CA ARG A 446 -23.08 -32.15 18.69
C ARG A 446 -22.35 -33.15 19.59
N VAL A 447 -21.04 -32.97 19.75
CA VAL A 447 -20.18 -33.75 20.63
C VAL A 447 -19.08 -32.89 21.22
N ARG A 448 -18.77 -33.18 22.48
CA ARG A 448 -17.57 -32.73 23.18
C ARG A 448 -16.72 -33.95 23.53
N TYR A 449 -15.48 -33.94 23.09
CA TYR A 449 -14.46 -34.95 23.36
C TYR A 449 -13.44 -34.41 24.35
N GLU A 450 -13.00 -35.27 25.27
CA GLU A 450 -11.85 -35.03 26.14
C GLU A 450 -10.95 -36.28 26.13
N GLY A 451 -9.66 -36.09 25.83
CA GLY A 451 -8.67 -37.16 25.71
C GLY A 451 -7.42 -36.66 24.99
N ASN A 452 -6.59 -37.53 24.41
CA ASN A 452 -5.44 -37.11 23.62
C ASN A 452 -5.79 -36.81 22.15
N LEU A 453 -4.92 -36.09 21.44
CA LEU A 453 -5.14 -35.74 20.03
C LEU A 453 -5.33 -36.98 19.13
N LEU A 454 -4.58 -38.06 19.39
CA LEU A 454 -4.73 -39.33 18.67
C LEU A 454 -6.16 -39.87 18.75
N GLY A 455 -6.76 -39.89 19.95
CA GLY A 455 -8.12 -40.34 20.14
C GLY A 455 -9.16 -39.41 19.51
N ALA A 456 -8.91 -38.10 19.47
CA ALA A 456 -9.74 -37.15 18.72
C ALA A 456 -9.70 -37.43 17.21
N VAL A 457 -8.51 -37.62 16.64
CA VAL A 457 -8.34 -37.95 15.22
C VAL A 457 -9.06 -39.27 14.91
N ALA A 458 -8.76 -40.33 15.65
CA ALA A 458 -9.31 -41.67 15.45
C ALA A 458 -10.83 -41.73 15.64
N GLY A 459 -11.34 -41.14 16.72
CA GLY A 459 -12.73 -41.23 17.13
C GLY A 459 -13.65 -40.23 16.44
N LEU A 460 -13.21 -38.97 16.31
CA LEU A 460 -14.02 -37.88 15.75
C LEU A 460 -13.71 -37.66 14.26
N LEU A 461 -12.46 -37.34 13.89
CA LEU A 461 -12.14 -36.97 12.50
C LEU A 461 -12.39 -38.12 11.52
N CYS A 462 -12.26 -39.38 11.98
CA CYS A 462 -12.47 -40.57 11.15
C CYS A 462 -13.91 -41.09 11.14
N ALA A 463 -14.83 -40.38 11.80
CA ALA A 463 -16.24 -40.69 11.75
C ALA A 463 -16.75 -40.79 10.30
N ARG A 464 -17.71 -41.68 10.06
CA ARG A 464 -18.23 -41.87 8.71
C ARG A 464 -18.99 -40.62 8.27
N GLY A 465 -18.71 -40.17 7.06
CA GLY A 465 -19.25 -38.93 6.52
C GLY A 465 -18.50 -37.66 6.93
N SER A 466 -17.41 -37.76 7.70
CA SER A 466 -16.51 -36.63 7.98
C SER A 466 -15.78 -36.18 6.72
N GLU A 467 -15.81 -34.89 6.42
CA GLU A 467 -15.06 -34.29 5.32
C GLU A 467 -13.55 -34.19 5.63
N LEU A 468 -13.17 -34.33 6.91
CA LEU A 468 -11.77 -34.36 7.37
C LEU A 468 -11.15 -35.76 7.29
N ARG A 469 -11.90 -36.77 6.81
CA ARG A 469 -11.47 -38.16 6.74
C ARG A 469 -10.21 -38.37 5.89
N GLY A 470 -9.91 -37.47 4.95
CA GLY A 470 -8.65 -37.49 4.21
C GLY A 470 -7.40 -37.27 5.07
N LEU A 471 -7.54 -36.59 6.22
CA LEU A 471 -6.43 -36.33 7.15
C LEU A 471 -6.20 -37.48 8.13
N CYS A 472 -7.17 -38.37 8.29
CA CYS A 472 -7.22 -39.36 9.35
C CYS A 472 -6.00 -40.26 9.46
N LEU A 473 -5.77 -41.07 8.41
CA LEU A 473 -4.71 -42.07 8.45
C LEU A 473 -3.33 -41.41 8.52
N PRO A 474 -3.02 -40.37 7.71
CA PRO A 474 -1.75 -39.68 7.80
C PRO A 474 -1.48 -39.04 9.17
N LEU A 475 -2.47 -38.37 9.78
CA LEU A 475 -2.32 -37.81 11.13
C LEU A 475 -2.14 -38.89 12.18
N LEU A 476 -2.88 -39.99 12.08
CA LEU A 476 -2.82 -41.08 13.04
C LEU A 476 -1.45 -41.78 13.01
N GLU A 477 -0.96 -42.11 11.82
CA GLU A 477 0.37 -42.69 11.64
C GLU A 477 1.47 -41.75 12.15
N LEU A 478 1.32 -40.46 11.88
CA LEU A 478 2.24 -39.44 12.36
C LEU A 478 2.24 -39.33 13.89
N LEU A 479 1.08 -39.24 14.53
CA LEU A 479 0.97 -39.14 15.99
C LEU A 479 1.53 -40.41 16.69
N LEU A 480 1.22 -41.60 16.16
CA LEU A 480 1.80 -42.86 16.63
C LEU A 480 3.32 -42.94 16.43
N ALA A 481 3.84 -42.35 15.36
CA ALA A 481 5.28 -42.27 15.10
C ALA A 481 5.99 -41.38 16.13
N HIS A 482 5.30 -40.34 16.62
CA HIS A 482 5.80 -39.41 17.64
C HIS A 482 5.39 -39.78 19.08
N GLY A 483 4.94 -41.03 19.28
CA GLY A 483 4.79 -41.61 20.62
C GLY A 483 3.44 -41.44 21.29
N ALA A 484 2.40 -41.02 20.57
CA ALA A 484 1.05 -40.95 21.13
C ALA A 484 0.54 -42.33 21.59
N ASP A 485 -0.04 -42.41 22.78
CA ASP A 485 -0.57 -43.64 23.37
C ASP A 485 -1.96 -43.99 22.77
N PRO A 486 -2.08 -45.10 22.01
CA PRO A 486 -3.37 -45.55 21.47
C PRO A 486 -4.34 -46.05 22.55
N ARG A 487 -3.87 -46.30 23.77
CA ARG A 487 -4.66 -46.74 24.92
C ARG A 487 -5.00 -45.62 25.89
N ALA A 488 -4.63 -44.37 25.57
CA ALA A 488 -4.97 -43.23 26.40
C ALA A 488 -6.51 -43.18 26.64
N PRO A 489 -6.95 -42.99 27.89
CA PRO A 489 -8.37 -42.92 28.19
C PRO A 489 -8.99 -41.69 27.53
N CYS A 490 -10.19 -41.85 27.01
CA CYS A 490 -10.94 -40.75 26.44
C CYS A 490 -12.41 -40.81 26.84
N ARG A 491 -13.11 -39.67 26.74
CA ARG A 491 -14.53 -39.61 27.05
C ARG A 491 -15.28 -38.64 26.16
N ARG A 492 -16.55 -38.94 25.95
CA ARG A 492 -17.55 -37.97 25.49
C ARG A 492 -18.15 -37.27 26.70
N VAL A 493 -18.21 -35.95 26.67
CA VAL A 493 -18.90 -35.17 27.70
C VAL A 493 -20.36 -34.99 27.28
N ALA A 494 -21.27 -35.39 28.18
CA ALA A 494 -22.72 -35.37 27.93
C ALA A 494 -23.36 -34.00 28.13
N ASP A 495 -22.77 -33.12 28.95
CA ASP A 495 -23.28 -31.77 29.22
C ASP A 495 -22.62 -30.73 28.32
N HIS A 496 -23.46 -30.06 27.52
CA HIS A 496 -23.07 -29.17 26.42
C HIS A 496 -22.92 -27.70 26.82
N LEU A 497 -22.69 -27.40 28.11
CA LEU A 497 -22.43 -26.03 28.54
C LEU A 497 -21.05 -25.61 28.02
N ASP A 498 -20.99 -24.48 27.32
CA ASP A 498 -19.78 -23.90 26.73
C ASP A 498 -18.81 -23.44 27.81
N LEU A 499 -18.11 -24.40 28.41
CA LEU A 499 -17.07 -24.20 29.41
C LEU A 499 -15.71 -24.53 28.76
N GLY A 500 -15.24 -23.65 27.88
CA GLY A 500 -13.91 -23.73 27.26
C GLY A 500 -13.71 -24.89 26.27
N GLY A 501 -12.51 -24.95 25.67
CA GLY A 501 -12.12 -25.94 24.65
C GLY A 501 -12.21 -25.43 23.21
N THR A 502 -11.66 -26.18 22.25
CA THR A 502 -11.59 -25.79 20.83
C THR A 502 -12.84 -26.28 20.13
N SER A 503 -13.61 -25.35 19.57
CA SER A 503 -14.73 -25.70 18.69
C SER A 503 -14.22 -25.85 17.27
N ILE A 504 -14.69 -26.88 16.58
CA ILE A 504 -14.57 -27.01 15.13
C ILE A 504 -15.98 -27.11 14.56
N TRP A 505 -16.30 -26.28 13.57
CA TRP A 505 -17.53 -26.43 12.81
C TRP A 505 -17.29 -27.45 11.72
N VAL A 506 -18.22 -28.40 11.58
CA VAL A 506 -18.14 -29.49 10.61
C VAL A 506 -19.44 -29.62 9.83
N ARG A 507 -19.34 -30.07 8.59
CA ARG A 507 -20.48 -30.39 7.72
C ARG A 507 -20.76 -31.90 7.79
N GLY A 508 -21.88 -32.35 7.21
CA GLY A 508 -22.24 -33.76 7.13
C GLY A 508 -23.09 -34.27 8.29
N ALA A 509 -23.76 -35.40 8.04
CA ALA A 509 -24.42 -36.17 9.07
C ALA A 509 -23.40 -37.15 9.62
N TRP A 510 -22.98 -36.96 10.87
CA TRP A 510 -22.11 -37.87 11.58
C TRP A 510 -22.99 -38.66 12.56
N PRO A 511 -23.75 -39.68 12.11
CA PRO A 511 -24.69 -40.39 12.98
C PRO A 511 -24.00 -41.06 14.17
N GLU A 512 -22.72 -41.39 14.03
CA GLU A 512 -21.93 -42.17 14.99
C GLU A 512 -21.37 -41.34 16.15
N ILE A 513 -21.23 -40.02 16.04
CA ILE A 513 -20.80 -39.21 17.19
C ILE A 513 -21.88 -39.17 18.28
N ASN A 514 -23.14 -39.46 17.94
CA ASN A 514 -24.21 -39.57 18.91
C ASN A 514 -24.17 -40.89 19.71
N LEU A 515 -23.31 -41.84 19.36
CA LEU A 515 -23.13 -43.06 20.13
C LEU A 515 -22.43 -42.76 21.48
N PRO A 516 -22.84 -43.43 22.57
CA PRO A 516 -22.17 -43.27 23.86
C PRO A 516 -20.74 -43.81 23.77
N TRP A 517 -19.77 -42.99 24.17
CA TRP A 517 -18.40 -43.45 24.44
C TRP A 517 -18.38 -44.07 25.83
N PRO A 518 -18.04 -45.35 26.02
CA PRO A 518 -17.95 -45.93 27.34
C PRO A 518 -16.91 -45.17 28.18
N GLU A 519 -17.27 -44.82 29.41
CA GLU A 519 -16.39 -44.03 30.29
C GLU A 519 -15.08 -44.80 30.57
N GLY A 520 -13.94 -44.14 30.33
CA GLY A 520 -12.61 -44.73 30.52
C GLY A 520 -12.13 -45.65 29.38
N ALA A 521 -12.90 -45.80 28.30
CA ALA A 521 -12.48 -46.57 27.12
C ALA A 521 -11.44 -45.80 26.28
N SER A 522 -10.60 -46.55 25.57
CA SER A 522 -9.69 -45.99 24.57
C SER A 522 -10.43 -45.69 23.25
N ALA A 523 -9.82 -44.90 22.38
CA ALA A 523 -10.35 -44.69 21.03
C ALA A 523 -10.43 -46.00 20.23
N LEU A 524 -9.49 -46.93 20.47
CA LEU A 524 -9.49 -48.26 19.86
C LEU A 524 -10.75 -49.06 20.25
N ASP A 525 -11.11 -49.10 21.52
CA ASP A 525 -12.27 -49.85 22.01
C ASP A 525 -13.57 -49.38 21.34
N TYR A 526 -13.70 -48.06 21.19
CA TYR A 526 -14.84 -47.45 20.50
C TYR A 526 -14.86 -47.76 19.01
N LEU A 527 -13.71 -47.69 18.34
CA LEU A 527 -13.64 -48.01 16.92
C LEU A 527 -13.99 -49.47 16.65
N VAL A 528 -13.55 -50.41 17.50
CA VAL A 528 -13.93 -51.83 17.41
C VAL A 528 -15.44 -51.99 17.57
N LEU A 529 -16.04 -51.30 18.54
CA LEU A 529 -17.49 -51.32 18.76
C LEU A 529 -18.25 -50.73 17.56
N ARG A 530 -17.78 -49.61 17.00
CA ARG A 530 -18.33 -48.97 15.79
C ARG A 530 -18.22 -49.87 14.56
N GLN A 531 -17.08 -50.54 14.38
CA GLN A 531 -16.83 -51.47 13.28
C GLN A 531 -17.71 -52.71 13.35
N ALA A 532 -18.03 -53.19 14.56
CA ALA A 532 -18.93 -54.31 14.77
C ALA A 532 -20.39 -53.98 14.43
N GLN A 533 -20.82 -52.71 14.57
CA GLN A 533 -22.17 -52.26 14.23
C GLN A 533 -22.38 -52.07 12.72
N GLY A 534 -21.31 -51.80 11.98
CA GLY A 534 -21.32 -51.73 10.52
C GLY A 534 -19.89 -51.67 10.01
N PRO A 535 -19.41 -52.59 9.16
CA PRO A 535 -18.04 -52.57 8.69
C PRO A 535 -17.73 -51.35 7.79
N ASP A 536 -16.61 -50.69 8.05
CA ASP A 536 -16.06 -49.64 7.20
C ASP A 536 -14.56 -49.89 6.96
N ALA A 537 -14.09 -49.57 5.75
CA ALA A 537 -12.72 -49.86 5.33
C ALA A 537 -11.69 -48.97 6.02
N VAL A 538 -11.99 -47.68 6.24
CA VAL A 538 -11.08 -46.75 6.93
C VAL A 538 -11.02 -47.10 8.41
N ASP A 539 -12.15 -47.41 9.03
CA ASP A 539 -12.21 -47.85 10.43
C ASP A 539 -11.36 -49.12 10.64
N ALA A 540 -11.45 -50.10 9.73
CA ALA A 540 -10.63 -51.30 9.79
C ALA A 540 -9.12 -50.98 9.73
N VAL A 541 -8.70 -50.08 8.84
CA VAL A 541 -7.29 -49.68 8.71
C VAL A 541 -6.82 -48.93 9.95
N VAL A 542 -7.63 -48.02 10.49
CA VAL A 542 -7.30 -47.27 11.71
C VAL A 542 -7.19 -48.21 12.91
N ILE A 543 -8.10 -49.17 13.07
CA ILE A 543 -8.05 -50.20 14.12
C ILE A 543 -6.74 -50.98 14.02
N MET A 544 -6.38 -51.44 12.81
CA MET A 544 -5.13 -52.16 12.60
C MET A 544 -3.90 -51.32 12.96
N ALA A 545 -3.88 -50.03 12.59
CA ALA A 545 -2.78 -49.12 12.90
C ALA A 545 -2.62 -48.91 14.41
N LEU A 546 -3.72 -48.70 15.14
CA LEU A 546 -3.73 -48.54 16.59
C LEU A 546 -3.29 -49.83 17.31
N GLN A 547 -3.74 -50.99 16.84
CA GLN A 547 -3.36 -52.30 17.40
C GLN A 547 -1.90 -52.66 17.17
N ALA A 548 -1.30 -52.22 16.06
CA ALA A 548 0.08 -52.53 15.74
C ALA A 548 1.11 -51.80 16.63
N ARG A 549 0.70 -50.72 17.31
CA ARG A 549 1.57 -49.83 18.09
C ARG A 549 1.23 -49.75 19.58
N GLY A 550 0.12 -50.34 20.01
CA GLY A 550 -0.22 -50.53 21.43
C GLY A 550 0.23 -51.89 21.92
#